data_AF-A0A7C3U2N5-F1
#
_entry.id   AF-A0A7C3U2N5-F1
#
_cell.length_a   1.000
_cell.length_b   1.000
_cell.length_c   1.000
_cell.angle_alpha   90.00
_cell.angle_beta   90.00
_cell.angle_gamma   90.00
#
_symmetry.space_group_name_H-M   'P 1'
#
loop_
_entity.id
_entity.type
_entity.pdbx_description
1 polymer ?
#
loop_
_entity_poly.entity_id
_entity_poly.type
_entity_poly.pdbx_seq_one_letter_code
_entity_poly.pdbx_strand_id
1 'polypeptide(L)'
;MMDYGIDSNIPQYSLRIYQDYFVIDETIDTISIRAVPERGEEFVYGDAQFVKALKSYMLPQVLTVYGQPSQVFLRTHAGDLPGWLPFSLLLAYPVQRILVEYDGPIGEEEKHYGPLEEGEVIRVCPWRSEINLWLWSPDNARTIARVTGGYIDVGDYRSLEEATGLSIEQFYQTFSQPDNQTCLETPADLWGG
;
A
#
# COMPACT_ATOMS: atom_id res chain seq x y z
N MET A 1 10.45 25.25 -5.19
CA MET A 1 9.77 24.07 -4.63
C MET A 1 9.88 24.17 -3.12
N MET A 2 8.75 24.22 -2.43
CA MET A 2 8.67 24.25 -0.96
C MET A 2 7.98 22.98 -0.49
N ASP A 3 8.36 22.52 0.70
CA ASP A 3 7.83 21.31 1.34
C ASP A 3 7.36 21.67 2.75
N TYR A 4 6.19 21.16 3.12
CA TYR A 4 5.54 21.39 4.41
C TYR A 4 5.01 20.06 4.94
N GLY A 5 5.32 19.74 6.19
CA GLY A 5 4.90 18.49 6.83
C GLY A 5 4.06 18.71 8.09
N ILE A 6 3.10 17.83 8.32
CA ILE A 6 2.34 17.70 9.57
C ILE A 6 2.53 16.28 10.09
N ASP A 7 2.92 16.14 11.35
CA ASP A 7 3.03 14.86 12.06
C ASP A 7 2.00 14.85 13.21
N SER A 8 1.11 13.87 13.19
CA SER A 8 0.05 13.69 14.18
C SER A 8 0.14 12.29 14.79
N ASN A 9 0.51 12.23 16.07
CA ASN A 9 0.45 11.00 16.86
C ASN A 9 -0.90 10.90 17.60
N ILE A 10 -1.65 9.82 17.34
CA ILE A 10 -3.00 9.58 17.84
C ILE A 10 -3.01 8.21 18.57
N PRO A 11 -2.41 8.13 19.77
CA PRO A 11 -2.13 6.85 20.43
C PRO A 11 -3.38 6.07 20.83
N GLN A 12 -4.53 6.73 21.03
CA GLN A 12 -5.79 6.03 21.31
C GLN A 12 -6.29 5.14 20.15
N TYR A 13 -5.70 5.28 18.97
CA TYR A 13 -6.01 4.48 17.78
C TYR A 13 -4.80 3.71 17.26
N SER A 14 -3.71 3.65 18.03
CA SER A 14 -2.42 3.09 17.58
C SER A 14 -2.02 3.64 16.19
N LEU A 15 -2.11 4.96 16.02
CA LEU A 15 -2.06 5.61 14.71
C LEU A 15 -1.12 6.81 14.74
N ARG A 16 -0.21 6.87 13.78
CA ARG A 16 0.54 8.07 13.45
C ARG A 16 0.33 8.46 11.99
N ILE A 17 0.09 9.73 11.74
CA ILE A 17 -0.15 10.26 10.40
C ILE A 17 0.91 11.30 10.07
N TYR A 18 1.58 11.10 8.95
CA TYR A 18 2.42 12.10 8.30
C TYR A 18 1.68 12.63 7.08
N GLN A 19 1.67 13.94 6.91
CA GLN A 19 1.11 14.59 5.73
C GLN A 19 2.08 15.64 5.20
N ASP A 20 2.53 15.45 3.97
CA ASP A 20 3.48 16.32 3.28
C ASP A 20 2.81 17.01 2.07
N TYR A 21 3.15 18.27 1.87
CA TYR A 21 2.65 19.10 0.77
C TYR A 21 3.81 19.64 -0.04
N PHE A 22 3.87 19.25 -1.31
CA PHE A 22 4.86 19.76 -2.25
C PHE A 22 4.26 20.93 -3.04
N VAL A 23 4.89 22.10 -2.96
CA VAL A 23 4.39 23.34 -3.58
C VAL A 23 5.32 23.80 -4.72
N ILE A 24 4.73 24.05 -5.88
CA ILE A 24 5.37 24.61 -7.07
C ILE A 24 4.58 25.86 -7.48
N ASP A 25 5.27 26.99 -7.66
CA ASP A 25 4.67 28.27 -8.07
C ASP A 25 3.41 28.62 -7.25
N GLU A 26 3.53 28.53 -5.92
CA GLU A 26 2.47 28.82 -4.95
C GLU A 26 1.24 27.89 -5.01
N THR A 27 1.29 26.83 -5.82
CA THR A 27 0.23 25.82 -5.95
C THR A 27 0.66 24.50 -5.32
N ILE A 28 -0.24 23.85 -4.58
CA ILE A 28 -0.02 22.48 -4.09
C ILE A 28 0.02 21.55 -5.30
N ASP A 29 1.19 20.99 -5.55
CA ASP A 29 1.47 20.10 -6.66
C ASP A 29 1.17 18.65 -6.30
N THR A 30 1.60 18.22 -5.12
CA THR A 30 1.37 16.87 -4.58
C THR A 30 1.03 16.96 -3.10
N ILE A 31 0.10 16.11 -2.65
CA ILE A 31 -0.14 15.80 -1.24
C ILE A 31 0.23 14.34 -1.03
N SER A 32 1.12 14.08 -0.08
CA SER A 32 1.48 12.73 0.37
C SER A 32 0.94 12.54 1.78
N ILE A 33 0.27 11.43 2.05
CA ILE A 33 -0.21 11.07 3.38
C ILE A 33 0.26 9.66 3.68
N ARG A 34 0.91 9.46 4.82
CA ARG A 34 1.34 8.17 5.34
C ARG A 34 0.70 7.93 6.69
N ALA A 35 -0.08 6.87 6.80
CA ALA A 35 -0.75 6.46 8.03
C ALA A 35 -0.19 5.12 8.51
N VAL A 36 0.45 5.16 9.68
CA VAL A 36 1.24 4.06 10.23
C VAL A 36 0.55 3.48 11.47
N PRO A 37 0.38 2.14 11.57
CA PRO A 37 -0.11 1.49 12.77
C PRO A 37 1.03 1.40 13.80
N GLU A 38 1.08 2.33 14.74
CA GLU A 38 2.16 2.46 15.74
C GLU A 38 1.60 2.50 17.16
N ARG A 39 2.19 1.70 18.05
CA ARG A 39 1.91 1.72 19.49
C ARG A 39 3.22 1.81 20.26
N GLY A 40 3.53 3.01 20.76
CA GLY A 40 4.83 3.26 21.37
C GLY A 40 5.92 3.25 20.31
N GLU A 41 6.87 2.33 20.41
CA GLU A 41 7.95 2.15 19.42
C GLU A 41 7.73 0.92 18.52
N GLU A 42 6.56 0.27 18.60
CA GLU A 42 6.24 -0.95 17.87
C GLU A 42 5.22 -0.71 16.75
N PHE A 43 5.45 -1.33 15.60
CA PHE A 43 4.44 -1.42 14.54
C PHE A 43 3.42 -2.50 14.87
N VAL A 44 2.14 -2.17 14.80
CA VAL A 44 1.02 -3.05 15.16
C VAL A 44 0.10 -3.34 13.98
N TYR A 45 0.66 -3.96 12.93
CA TYR A 45 -0.07 -4.29 11.71
C TYR A 45 -1.29 -5.19 11.94
N GLY A 46 -2.46 -4.74 11.48
CA GLY A 46 -3.73 -5.43 11.69
C GLY A 46 -4.45 -5.04 13.00
N ASP A 47 -3.91 -4.07 13.76
CA ASP A 47 -4.56 -3.57 14.96
C ASP A 47 -5.99 -3.09 14.70
N ALA A 48 -6.94 -3.58 15.50
CA ALA A 48 -8.35 -3.30 15.32
C ALA A 48 -8.71 -1.82 15.52
N GLN A 49 -7.97 -1.07 16.34
CA GLN A 49 -8.22 0.36 16.54
C GLN A 49 -7.75 1.16 15.32
N PHE A 50 -6.58 0.82 14.78
CA PHE A 50 -6.08 1.41 13.53
C PHE A 50 -7.03 1.15 12.36
N VAL A 51 -7.40 -0.12 12.14
CA VAL A 51 -8.32 -0.52 11.04
C VAL A 51 -9.67 0.17 11.18
N LYS A 52 -10.17 0.32 12.42
CA LYS A 52 -11.42 1.04 12.67
C LYS A 52 -11.29 2.53 12.40
N ALA A 53 -10.20 3.17 12.84
CA ALA A 53 -9.98 4.60 12.65
C ALA A 53 -9.83 4.98 11.17
N LEU A 54 -9.18 4.12 10.37
CA LEU A 54 -8.94 4.34 8.96
C LEU A 54 -9.84 3.50 8.04
N LYS A 55 -11.00 3.05 8.52
CA LYS A 55 -11.92 2.19 7.76
C LYS A 55 -12.15 2.70 6.33
N SER A 56 -12.37 4.01 6.17
CA SER A 56 -12.63 4.65 4.85
C SER A 56 -11.45 4.61 3.88
N TYR A 57 -10.23 4.38 4.36
CA TYR A 57 -9.01 4.31 3.57
C TYR A 57 -8.50 2.88 3.41
N MET A 58 -9.11 1.90 4.08
CA MET A 58 -8.83 0.48 3.87
C MET A 58 -9.25 0.04 2.46
N LEU A 59 -8.55 -0.97 1.94
CA LEU A 59 -8.71 -1.47 0.57
C LEU A 59 -10.17 -1.66 0.12
N PRO A 60 -11.06 -2.30 0.91
CA PRO A 60 -12.44 -2.48 0.48
C PRO A 60 -13.20 -1.18 0.28
N GLN A 61 -12.95 -0.17 1.13
CA GLN A 61 -13.63 1.12 1.03
C GLN A 61 -13.09 1.96 -0.12
N VAL A 62 -11.77 1.94 -0.36
CA VAL A 62 -11.17 2.61 -1.52
C VAL A 62 -11.75 2.04 -2.82
N LEU A 63 -11.80 0.71 -2.96
CA LEU A 63 -12.42 0.05 -4.12
C LEU A 63 -13.91 0.40 -4.23
N THR A 64 -14.66 0.38 -3.14
CA THR A 64 -16.10 0.70 -3.16
C THR A 64 -16.36 2.15 -3.61
N VAL A 65 -15.55 3.11 -3.14
CA VAL A 65 -15.75 4.53 -3.41
C VAL A 65 -15.24 4.95 -4.79
N TYR A 66 -14.07 4.47 -5.20
CA TYR A 66 -13.41 4.90 -6.44
C TYR A 66 -13.61 3.92 -7.61
N GLY A 67 -14.20 2.76 -7.36
CA GLY A 67 -14.43 1.73 -8.36
C GLY A 67 -13.18 0.90 -8.65
N GLN A 68 -13.15 0.30 -9.83
CA GLN A 68 -12.03 -0.51 -10.27
C GLN A 68 -10.80 0.37 -10.57
N PRO A 69 -9.61 0.07 -10.00
CA PRO A 69 -8.38 0.77 -10.35
C PRO A 69 -7.98 0.50 -11.80
N SER A 70 -7.30 1.44 -12.44
CA SER A 70 -6.81 1.25 -13.82
C SER A 70 -5.65 0.28 -13.88
N GLN A 71 -4.81 0.27 -12.85
CA GLN A 71 -3.66 -0.62 -12.71
C GLN A 71 -3.50 -1.01 -11.24
N VAL A 72 -3.11 -2.26 -11.02
CA VAL A 72 -2.73 -2.78 -9.70
C VAL A 72 -1.37 -3.43 -9.82
N PHE A 73 -0.46 -3.06 -8.92
CA PHE A 73 0.89 -3.58 -8.89
C PHE A 73 1.19 -4.20 -7.55
N LEU A 74 1.97 -5.28 -7.55
CA LEU A 74 2.45 -5.93 -6.34
C LEU A 74 3.98 -5.97 -6.38
N ARG A 75 4.60 -5.73 -5.24
CA ARG A 75 6.00 -6.03 -4.97
C ARG A 75 6.09 -6.78 -3.65
N THR A 76 6.91 -7.82 -3.61
CA THR A 76 7.30 -8.51 -2.38
C THR A 76 8.66 -9.18 -2.58
N HIS A 77 9.11 -9.98 -1.61
CA HIS A 77 10.46 -10.53 -1.53
C HIS A 77 10.42 -12.00 -1.11
N ALA A 78 11.26 -12.86 -1.72
CA ALA A 78 11.37 -14.27 -1.36
C ALA A 78 12.53 -14.60 -0.40
N GLY A 79 13.62 -13.84 -0.42
CA GLY A 79 14.78 -14.04 0.43
C GLY A 79 15.71 -12.84 0.35
N ASP A 80 16.47 -12.59 1.41
CA ASP A 80 17.58 -11.62 1.58
C ASP A 80 17.35 -10.48 2.57
N LEU A 81 16.13 -10.28 3.08
CA LEU A 81 15.90 -9.34 4.17
C LEU A 81 15.87 -10.05 5.53
N PRO A 82 16.83 -9.81 6.44
CA PRO A 82 16.80 -10.40 7.77
C PRO A 82 15.59 -9.88 8.56
N GLY A 83 14.70 -10.80 8.95
CA GLY A 83 13.72 -10.61 10.02
C GLY A 83 12.38 -9.99 9.63
N TRP A 84 12.22 -9.41 8.43
CA TRP A 84 10.94 -8.87 7.95
C TRP A 84 10.91 -8.78 6.42
N LEU A 85 9.96 -9.47 5.78
CA LEU A 85 9.73 -9.39 4.34
C LEU A 85 8.47 -8.52 4.11
N PRO A 86 8.62 -7.33 3.52
CA PRO A 86 7.47 -6.48 3.23
C PRO A 86 6.77 -6.88 1.92
N PHE A 87 5.54 -6.42 1.78
CA PHE A 87 4.87 -6.27 0.50
C PHE A 87 4.48 -4.81 0.30
N SER A 88 4.38 -4.40 -0.96
CA SER A 88 3.71 -3.18 -1.36
C SER A 88 2.68 -3.49 -2.45
N LEU A 89 1.42 -3.11 -2.20
CA LEU A 89 0.30 -3.24 -3.12
C LEU A 89 -0.17 -1.86 -3.56
N LEU A 90 0.04 -1.52 -4.83
CA LEU A 90 -0.30 -0.22 -5.41
C LEU A 90 -1.60 -0.28 -6.19
N LEU A 91 -2.48 0.69 -5.96
CA LEU A 91 -3.69 0.93 -6.73
C LEU A 91 -3.61 2.31 -7.40
N ALA A 92 -3.59 2.32 -8.74
CA ALA A 92 -3.51 3.55 -9.52
C ALA A 92 -4.89 3.96 -10.07
N TYR A 93 -5.29 5.19 -9.75
CA TYR A 93 -6.49 5.87 -10.22
C TYR A 93 -6.10 7.18 -10.93
N PRO A 94 -5.50 7.10 -12.13
CA PRO A 94 -4.89 8.27 -12.78
C PRO A 94 -5.93 9.35 -13.18
N VAL A 95 -7.17 8.95 -13.47
CA VAL A 95 -8.26 9.90 -13.79
C VAL A 95 -8.64 10.73 -12.57
N GLN A 96 -8.71 10.08 -11.40
CA GLN A 96 -9.00 10.71 -10.11
C GLN A 96 -7.75 11.38 -9.49
N ARG A 97 -6.57 11.11 -10.03
CA ARG A 97 -5.26 11.59 -9.57
C ARG A 97 -4.93 11.11 -8.17
N ILE A 98 -5.18 9.82 -7.96
CA ILE A 98 -4.98 9.12 -6.70
C ILE A 98 -4.06 7.93 -6.96
N LEU A 99 -3.08 7.77 -6.09
CA LEU A 99 -2.28 6.55 -5.95
C LEU A 99 -2.40 6.12 -4.49
N VAL A 100 -2.79 4.88 -4.26
CA VAL A 100 -2.85 4.29 -2.91
C VAL A 100 -1.86 3.14 -2.86
N GLU A 101 -1.10 3.06 -1.79
CA GLU A 101 -0.27 1.93 -1.44
C GLU A 101 -0.71 1.36 -0.10
N TYR A 102 -0.81 0.04 -0.07
CA TYR A 102 -0.86 -0.74 1.16
C TYR A 102 0.49 -1.42 1.31
N ASP A 103 1.24 -1.05 2.35
CA ASP A 103 2.57 -1.60 2.65
C ASP A 103 2.59 -2.28 4.02
N GLY A 104 3.25 -3.42 4.14
CA GLY A 104 3.24 -4.16 5.41
C GLY A 104 3.94 -5.51 5.35
N PRO A 105 3.93 -6.29 6.45
CA PRO A 105 4.49 -7.63 6.49
C PRO A 105 3.75 -8.59 5.56
N ILE A 106 4.49 -9.47 4.88
CA ILE A 106 3.90 -10.71 4.36
C ILE A 106 3.51 -11.66 5.50
N GLY A 107 2.69 -12.66 5.17
CA GLY A 107 2.32 -13.73 6.08
C GLY A 107 1.15 -13.40 7.02
N GLU A 108 0.84 -14.35 7.90
CA GLU A 108 -0.15 -14.22 8.97
C GLU A 108 0.54 -13.80 10.29
N GLU A 109 -0.23 -13.39 11.30
CA GLU A 109 0.33 -13.19 12.65
C GLU A 109 1.11 -14.44 13.06
N GLU A 110 2.30 -14.23 13.62
CA GLU A 110 3.19 -15.28 14.13
C GLU A 110 3.84 -16.22 13.09
N LYS A 111 3.59 -16.02 11.78
CA LYS A 111 4.14 -16.91 10.73
C LYS A 111 5.12 -16.21 9.79
N HIS A 112 6.35 -16.70 9.88
CA HIS A 112 7.47 -16.63 8.93
C HIS A 112 8.14 -15.25 8.77
N TYR A 113 9.38 -15.17 9.27
CA TYR A 113 10.31 -14.04 9.15
C TYR A 113 11.65 -14.48 8.54
N GLY A 114 11.62 -15.55 7.74
CA GLY A 114 12.79 -16.19 7.13
C GLY A 114 12.68 -16.27 5.61
N PRO A 115 13.78 -16.66 4.93
CA PRO A 115 13.74 -16.89 3.49
C PRO A 115 12.72 -17.97 3.16
N LEU A 116 11.98 -17.76 2.08
CA LEU A 116 11.01 -18.70 1.55
C LEU A 116 11.72 -19.73 0.67
N GLU A 117 11.24 -20.97 0.71
CA GLU A 117 11.74 -22.04 -0.15
C GLU A 117 11.12 -21.97 -1.55
N GLU A 118 11.80 -22.57 -2.53
CA GLU A 118 11.29 -22.70 -3.89
C GLU A 118 9.94 -23.44 -3.90
N GLY A 119 8.96 -22.89 -4.63
CA GLY A 119 7.59 -23.42 -4.69
C GLY A 119 6.68 -23.03 -3.52
N GLU A 120 7.15 -22.24 -2.55
CA GLU A 120 6.28 -21.68 -1.50
C GLU A 120 5.37 -20.56 -2.04
N VAL A 121 4.28 -20.33 -1.32
CA VAL A 121 3.31 -19.28 -1.62
C VAL A 121 3.42 -18.17 -0.58
N ILE A 122 3.64 -16.95 -1.06
CA ILE A 122 3.62 -15.74 -0.25
C ILE A 122 2.18 -15.29 -0.06
N ARG A 123 1.83 -15.02 1.19
CA ARG A 123 0.54 -14.40 1.55
C ARG A 123 0.72 -12.91 1.79
N VAL A 124 -0.03 -12.10 1.06
CA VAL A 124 -0.07 -10.64 1.20
C VAL A 124 -1.44 -10.24 1.72
N CYS A 125 -1.50 -9.65 2.91
CA CYS A 125 -2.76 -9.34 3.59
C CYS A 125 -2.96 -7.83 3.68
N PRO A 126 -3.66 -7.17 2.73
CA PRO A 126 -3.76 -5.71 2.68
C PRO A 126 -4.46 -5.07 3.88
N TRP A 127 -5.19 -5.84 4.69
CA TRP A 127 -5.78 -5.34 5.92
C TRP A 127 -4.76 -5.20 7.07
N ARG A 128 -3.56 -5.78 6.93
CA ARG A 128 -2.42 -5.70 7.86
C ARG A 128 -1.35 -4.75 7.33
N SER A 129 -1.75 -3.58 6.87
CA SER A 129 -0.83 -2.64 6.23
C SER A 129 -0.87 -1.27 6.90
N GLU A 130 0.22 -0.52 6.71
CA GLU A 130 0.13 0.94 6.67
C GLU A 130 -0.51 1.39 5.35
N ILE A 131 -0.84 2.68 5.26
CA ILE A 131 -1.50 3.26 4.09
C ILE A 131 -0.69 4.47 3.65
N ASN A 132 -0.20 4.45 2.42
CA ASN A 132 0.34 5.63 1.77
C ASN A 132 -0.62 6.10 0.66
N LEU A 133 -0.87 7.41 0.60
CA LEU A 133 -1.79 8.04 -0.33
C LEU A 133 -1.09 9.23 -0.97
N TRP A 134 -1.07 9.25 -2.30
CA TRP A 134 -0.62 10.41 -3.06
C TRP A 134 -1.75 10.98 -3.90
N LEU A 135 -1.90 12.29 -3.81
CA LEU A 135 -2.78 13.11 -4.63
C LEU A 135 -1.93 14.09 -5.42
N TRP A 136 -2.25 14.33 -6.69
CA TRP A 136 -1.51 15.31 -7.50
C TRP A 136 -2.40 16.23 -8.32
N SER A 137 -1.85 17.39 -8.66
CA SER A 137 -2.53 18.44 -9.41
C SER A 137 -3.01 17.97 -10.79
N PRO A 138 -4.18 18.48 -11.26
CA PRO A 138 -4.68 18.32 -12.62
C PRO A 138 -3.71 18.62 -13.74
N ASP A 139 -2.87 19.62 -13.51
CA ASP A 139 -2.32 20.40 -14.61
C ASP A 139 -1.16 19.68 -15.29
N ASN A 140 -0.75 18.52 -14.76
CA ASN A 140 0.32 17.71 -15.33
C ASN A 140 0.01 16.21 -15.19
N ALA A 141 -0.05 15.52 -16.33
CA ALA A 141 0.07 14.06 -16.35
C ALA A 141 1.45 13.68 -15.77
N ARG A 142 1.46 12.77 -14.79
CA ARG A 142 2.68 12.35 -14.10
C ARG A 142 2.81 10.84 -14.10
N THR A 143 4.05 10.38 -14.17
CA THR A 143 4.40 9.01 -13.83
C THR A 143 4.29 8.81 -12.32
N ILE A 144 4.07 7.57 -11.89
CA ILE A 144 4.04 7.20 -10.46
C ILE A 144 5.33 7.67 -9.77
N ALA A 145 6.50 7.37 -10.34
CA ALA A 145 7.79 7.79 -9.79
C ALA A 145 7.89 9.31 -9.56
N ARG A 146 7.28 10.14 -10.42
CA ARG A 146 7.29 11.60 -10.24
C ARG A 146 6.32 12.05 -9.15
N VAL A 147 5.15 11.40 -9.03
CA VAL A 147 4.18 11.69 -7.97
C VAL A 147 4.77 11.37 -6.60
N THR A 148 5.53 10.29 -6.49
CA THR A 148 6.07 9.79 -5.23
C THR A 148 7.47 10.32 -4.92
N GLY A 149 7.97 11.32 -5.67
CA GLY A 149 9.32 11.85 -5.49
C GLY A 149 10.45 10.83 -5.65
N GLY A 150 10.22 9.77 -6.43
CA GLY A 150 11.14 8.64 -6.62
C GLY A 150 11.02 7.52 -5.60
N TYR A 151 10.13 7.62 -4.60
CA TYR A 151 9.92 6.56 -3.61
C TYR A 151 9.45 5.23 -4.23
N ILE A 152 8.56 5.29 -5.23
CA ILE A 152 8.10 4.12 -5.99
C ILE A 152 8.73 4.15 -7.39
N ASP A 153 9.55 3.15 -7.67
CA ASP A 153 9.89 2.76 -9.04
C ASP A 153 9.02 1.57 -9.45
N VAL A 154 8.14 1.78 -10.43
CA VAL A 154 7.22 0.74 -10.93
C VAL A 154 7.99 -0.40 -11.60
N GLY A 155 9.25 -0.19 -12.00
CA GLY A 155 10.13 -1.25 -12.51
C GLY A 155 10.40 -2.39 -11.51
N ASP A 156 10.28 -2.12 -10.21
CA ASP A 156 10.45 -3.11 -9.14
C ASP A 156 9.16 -3.90 -8.83
N TYR A 157 8.08 -3.61 -9.55
CA TYR A 157 6.77 -4.20 -9.33
C TYR A 157 6.37 -5.10 -10.48
N ARG A 158 5.54 -6.10 -10.18
CA ARG A 158 4.81 -6.87 -11.17
C ARG A 158 3.36 -6.39 -11.25
N SER A 159 2.74 -6.57 -12.40
CA SER A 159 1.28 -6.40 -12.49
C SER A 159 0.58 -7.43 -11.60
N LEU A 160 -0.62 -7.11 -11.10
CA LEU A 160 -1.39 -8.04 -10.26
C LEU A 160 -1.62 -9.39 -10.94
N GLU A 161 -1.97 -9.38 -12.23
CA GLU A 161 -2.25 -10.60 -12.99
C GLU A 161 -1.00 -11.46 -13.14
N GLU A 162 0.16 -10.85 -13.40
CA GLU A 162 1.44 -11.57 -13.45
C GLU A 162 1.83 -12.14 -12.07
N ALA A 163 1.59 -11.38 -11.00
CA ALA A 163 1.96 -11.78 -9.64
C ALA A 163 1.05 -12.88 -9.05
N THR A 164 -0.24 -12.87 -9.36
CA THR A 164 -1.26 -13.65 -8.63
C THR A 164 -2.16 -14.48 -9.54
N GLY A 165 -2.13 -14.25 -10.86
CA GLY A 165 -3.08 -14.78 -11.82
C GLY A 165 -4.47 -14.13 -11.75
N LEU A 166 -4.70 -13.16 -10.86
CA LEU A 166 -5.98 -12.45 -10.75
C LEU A 166 -6.04 -11.29 -11.74
N SER A 167 -7.11 -11.25 -12.52
CA SER A 167 -7.47 -10.04 -13.27
C SER A 167 -7.86 -8.91 -12.31
N ILE A 168 -7.74 -7.66 -12.77
CA ILE A 168 -8.16 -6.48 -12.00
C ILE A 168 -9.66 -6.53 -11.66
N GLU A 169 -10.49 -7.09 -12.54
CA GLU A 169 -11.93 -7.26 -12.28
C GLU A 169 -12.17 -8.25 -11.13
N GLN A 170 -11.53 -9.42 -11.15
CA GLN A 170 -11.64 -10.41 -10.07
C GLN A 170 -11.13 -9.85 -8.74
N PHE A 171 -10.03 -9.12 -8.78
CA PHE A 171 -9.51 -8.39 -7.61
C PHE A 171 -10.55 -7.41 -7.07
N TYR A 172 -11.10 -6.56 -7.93
CA TYR A 172 -12.12 -5.59 -7.53
C TYR A 172 -13.35 -6.28 -6.91
N GLN A 173 -13.90 -7.31 -7.56
CA GLN A 173 -15.07 -8.04 -7.06
C GLN A 173 -14.81 -8.73 -5.72
N THR A 174 -13.62 -9.28 -5.54
CA THR A 174 -13.22 -9.97 -4.30
C THR A 174 -13.00 -8.96 -3.19
N PHE A 175 -12.09 -8.00 -3.40
CA PHE A 175 -11.58 -7.12 -2.34
C PHE A 175 -12.48 -5.92 -2.01
N SER A 176 -13.50 -5.62 -2.84
CA SER A 176 -14.50 -4.58 -2.51
C SER A 176 -15.53 -5.02 -1.46
N GLN A 177 -15.61 -6.31 -1.13
CA GLN A 177 -16.55 -6.79 -0.11
C GLN A 177 -16.27 -6.12 1.25
N PRO A 178 -17.30 -5.60 1.95
CA PRO A 178 -17.13 -5.00 3.26
C PRO A 178 -16.45 -5.96 4.24
N ASP A 179 -15.54 -5.42 5.05
CA ASP A 179 -14.80 -6.15 6.09
C ASP A 179 -14.00 -7.36 5.54
N ASN A 180 -13.64 -7.34 4.26
CA ASN A 180 -12.81 -8.37 3.64
C ASN A 180 -11.38 -8.39 4.23
N GLN A 181 -10.98 -9.57 4.72
CA GLN A 181 -9.66 -9.88 5.27
C GLN A 181 -8.89 -10.96 4.47
N THR A 182 -9.36 -11.29 3.28
CA THR A 182 -8.68 -12.18 2.33
C THR A 182 -7.28 -11.65 2.03
N CYS A 183 -6.34 -12.56 1.91
CA CYS A 183 -4.97 -12.26 1.48
C CYS A 183 -4.81 -12.66 0.01
N LEU A 184 -3.97 -11.92 -0.71
CA LEU A 184 -3.47 -12.33 -2.01
C LEU A 184 -2.45 -13.45 -1.82
N GLU A 185 -2.40 -14.36 -2.78
CA GLU A 185 -1.40 -15.42 -2.85
C GLU A 185 -0.55 -15.19 -4.10
N THR A 186 0.77 -15.25 -3.95
CA THR A 186 1.74 -15.12 -5.05
C THR A 186 2.86 -16.14 -4.88
N PRO A 187 3.31 -16.82 -5.95
CA PRO A 187 4.43 -17.76 -5.86
C PRO A 187 5.73 -17.05 -5.44
N ALA A 188 6.47 -17.62 -4.49
CA ALA A 188 7.75 -17.09 -4.02
C ALA A 188 8.79 -17.01 -5.15
N ASP A 189 8.75 -17.95 -6.10
CA ASP A 189 9.67 -18.03 -7.25
C ASP A 189 9.65 -16.77 -8.14
N LEU A 190 8.57 -15.98 -8.10
CA LEU A 190 8.49 -14.69 -8.82
C LEU A 190 9.35 -13.59 -8.20
N TRP A 191 9.81 -13.78 -6.96
CA TRP A 191 10.41 -12.77 -6.10
C TRP A 191 11.81 -13.15 -5.61
N GLY A 192 12.38 -14.24 -6.16
CA GLY A 192 13.77 -14.64 -5.96
C GLY A 192 14.72 -13.84 -6.84
N GLY A 193 15.70 -13.20 -6.21
CA GLY A 193 16.85 -12.53 -6.82
C GLY A 193 18.11 -12.93 -6.06
#